data_AF-A0A832FBM7-F1
#
_entry.id   AF-A0A832FBM7-F1
#
_cell.length_a   1.000
_cell.length_b   1.000
_cell.length_c   1.000
_cell.angle_alpha   90.00
_cell.angle_beta   90.00
_cell.angle_gamma   90.00
#
_symmetry.space_group_name_H-M   'P 1'
#
loop_
_entity.id
_entity.type
_entity.pdbx_description
1 polymer ?
#
loop_
_entity_poly.entity_id
_entity_poly.type
_entity_poly.pdbx_seq_one_letter_code
_entity_poly.pdbx_strand_id
1 'polypeptide(L)' 'MADQTGTNKPRTIPKEKTQVNFNIPRDLLRKVEFISFTEQLYNSDIYVAAIEKYVDEYEKKNGKIKTRTK' A
#
# COMPACT_ATOMS: atom_id res chain seq x y z
N MET A 1 -18.31 28.73 -22.90
CA MET A 1 -18.68 27.38 -22.42
C MET A 1 -17.87 27.13 -21.16
N ALA A 2 -18.50 26.60 -20.11
CA ALA A 2 -17.97 26.66 -18.74
C ALA A 2 -16.63 25.92 -18.55
N ASP A 3 -15.71 26.62 -17.87
CA ASP A 3 -14.50 26.11 -17.23
C ASP A 3 -14.83 25.17 -16.06
N GLN A 4 -13.97 24.16 -15.86
CA GLN A 4 -13.72 23.36 -14.64
C GLN A 4 -14.96 22.70 -13.97
N THR A 5 -14.99 21.39 -13.77
CA THR A 5 -14.31 20.75 -12.64
C THR A 5 -14.06 19.27 -12.91
N GLY A 6 -12.79 18.86 -12.86
CA GLY A 6 -12.44 17.46 -12.64
C GLY A 6 -13.16 16.98 -11.38
N THR A 7 -13.99 15.96 -11.53
CA THR A 7 -14.68 15.33 -10.41
C THR A 7 -13.64 14.58 -9.57
N ASN A 8 -12.98 15.29 -8.64
CA ASN A 8 -12.30 14.70 -7.50
C ASN A 8 -13.36 14.08 -6.58
N LYS A 9 -14.01 13.00 -7.02
CA LYS A 9 -14.73 12.12 -6.11
C LYS A 9 -13.66 11.44 -5.26
N PRO A 10 -13.67 11.58 -3.92
CA PRO A 10 -12.82 10.76 -3.08
C PRO A 10 -13.15 9.30 -3.44
N ARG A 11 -12.14 8.49 -3.78
CA ARG A 11 -12.35 7.05 -3.97
C ARG A 11 -13.00 6.51 -2.70
N THR A 12 -14.16 5.87 -2.83
CA THR A 12 -14.81 5.22 -1.70
C THR A 12 -13.92 4.06 -1.25
N ILE A 13 -13.32 4.20 -0.07
CA ILE A 13 -12.52 3.15 0.55
C ILE A 13 -13.51 2.15 1.17
N PRO A 14 -13.37 0.83 0.93
CA PRO A 14 -14.17 -0.19 1.62
C PRO A 14 -14.07 -0.02 3.15
N LYS A 15 -15.17 -0.24 3.89
CA LYS A 15 -15.23 0.01 5.34
C LYS A 15 -14.17 -0.74 6.16
N GLU A 16 -13.64 -1.83 5.63
CA GLU A 16 -12.63 -2.68 6.28
C GLU A 16 -11.19 -2.31 5.90
N LYS A 17 -11.01 -1.34 5.00
CA LYS A 17 -9.69 -0.95 4.48
C LYS A 17 -9.37 0.48 4.90
N THR A 18 -8.08 0.73 5.16
CA THR A 18 -7.56 2.07 5.37
C THR A 18 -6.75 2.47 4.15
N GLN A 19 -6.97 3.68 3.62
CA GLN A 19 -6.11 4.21 2.56
C GLN A 19 -4.81 4.71 3.16
N VAL A 20 -3.70 4.24 2.60
CA VAL A 20 -2.34 4.66 2.94
C VAL A 20 -1.68 5.28 1.72
N ASN A 21 -0.98 6.39 1.93
CA ASN A 21 -0.15 7.01 0.90
C ASN A 21 1.31 6.67 1.17
N PHE A 22 1.98 6.07 0.18
CA PHE A 22 3.39 5.74 0.26
C PHE A 22 4.24 6.79 -0.45
N ASN A 23 5.39 7.11 0.13
CA ASN A 23 6.45 7.84 -0.55
C ASN A 23 7.67 6.92 -0.60
N ILE A 24 8.01 6.43 -1.80
CA ILE A 24 9.07 5.44 -2.01
C ILE A 24 9.99 5.87 -3.16
N PRO A 25 11.25 5.40 -3.17
CA PRO A 25 12.16 5.64 -4.28
C PRO A 25 11.60 5.12 -5.61
N ARG A 26 11.84 5.85 -6.69
CA ARG A 26 11.34 5.50 -8.03
C ARG A 26 11.80 4.13 -8.50
N ASP A 27 13.04 3.74 -8.17
CA ASP A 27 13.58 2.43 -8.55
C ASP A 27 12.88 1.28 -7.83
N LEU A 28 12.39 1.50 -6.61
CA LEU A 28 11.58 0.50 -5.91
C LEU A 28 10.20 0.38 -6.56
N LEU A 29 9.57 1.50 -6.91
CA LEU A 29 8.29 1.49 -7.64
C LEU A 29 8.40 0.68 -8.94
N ARG A 30 9.46 0.88 -9.73
CA ARG A 30 9.70 0.12 -10.97
C ARG A 30 9.79 -1.39 -10.74
N LYS A 31 10.42 -1.82 -9.64
CA LYS A 31 10.48 -3.24 -9.28
C LYS A 31 9.09 -3.79 -8.93
N VAL A 32 8.28 -3.01 -8.21
CA VAL A 32 6.89 -3.39 -7.89
C VAL A 32 6.05 -3.49 -9.15
N GLU A 33 6.17 -2.53 -10.07
CA GLU A 33 5.47 -2.55 -11.37
C GLU A 33 5.87 -3.76 -12.21
N PHE A 34 7.16 -4.13 -12.20
CA PHE A 34 7.62 -5.32 -12.91
C PHE A 34 7.00 -6.60 -12.34
N ILE A 35 7.03 -6.78 -11.01
CA ILE A 35 6.43 -7.95 -10.35
C ILE A 35 4.91 -8.01 -10.62
N SER A 36 4.24 -6.86 -10.52
CA SER A 36 2.82 -6.72 -10.81
C SER A 36 2.46 -7.18 -12.21
N PHE A 37 3.26 -6.75 -13.20
CA PHE A 37 3.08 -7.16 -14.58
C PHE A 37 3.34 -8.65 -14.80
N THR A 38 4.40 -9.20 -14.22
CA THR A 38 4.78 -10.62 -14.40
C THR A 38 3.79 -11.57 -13.71
N GLU A 39 3.37 -11.25 -12.48
CA GLU A 39 2.52 -12.10 -11.64
C GLU A 39 1.02 -11.82 -11.82
N GLN A 40 0.66 -10.83 -12.66
CA GLN A 40 -0.73 -10.38 -12.85
C GLN A 40 -1.44 -9.98 -11.55
N LEU A 41 -0.70 -9.33 -10.64
CA LEU A 41 -1.19 -8.89 -9.34
C LEU A 41 -1.40 -7.37 -9.31
N TYR A 42 -2.24 -6.87 -8.41
CA TYR A 42 -2.29 -5.44 -8.19
C TYR A 42 -1.06 -4.99 -7.39
N ASN A 43 -0.55 -3.79 -7.69
CA ASN A 43 0.54 -3.19 -6.92
C ASN A 43 0.22 -3.14 -5.41
N SER A 44 -1.05 -2.91 -5.06
CA SER A 44 -1.52 -2.92 -3.66
C SER A 44 -1.25 -4.25 -2.95
N ASP A 45 -1.43 -5.36 -3.65
CA ASP A 45 -1.31 -6.70 -3.06
C ASP A 45 0.15 -7.02 -2.79
N ILE A 46 1.05 -6.56 -3.67
CA ILE A 46 2.50 -6.66 -3.47
C ILE A 46 2.92 -5.85 -2.24
N TYR A 47 2.41 -4.63 -2.07
CA TYR A 47 2.72 -3.82 -0.88
C TYR A 47 2.22 -4.48 0.40
N VAL A 48 0.99 -5.02 0.40
CA VAL A 48 0.42 -5.72 1.55
C VAL A 48 1.27 -6.94 1.91
N ALA A 49 1.59 -7.80 0.93
CA ALA A 49 2.40 -9.00 1.15
C ALA A 49 3.81 -8.66 1.68
N ALA A 50 4.42 -7.58 1.17
CA ALA A 50 5.73 -7.12 1.65
C ALA A 50 5.67 -6.62 3.10
N ILE A 51 4.61 -5.88 3.47
CA ILE A 51 4.41 -5.38 4.83
C ILE A 51 4.13 -6.53 5.80
N GLU A 52 3.25 -7.46 5.44
CA GLU A 52 2.93 -8.65 6.24
C GLU A 52 4.19 -9.45 6.54
N LYS A 53 4.99 -9.75 5.51
CA LYS A 53 6.27 -10.46 5.68
C LYS A 53 7.22 -9.73 6.63
N TYR A 54 7.35 -8.40 6.48
CA TYR A 54 8.21 -7.61 7.35
C TYR A 54 7.74 -7.61 8.80
N VAL A 55 6.43 -7.48 9.04
CA VAL A 55 5.84 -7.54 10.38
C VAL A 55 6.10 -8.90 11.02
N ASP A 56 5.86 -10.00 10.29
CA ASP A 56 6.10 -11.35 10.78
C ASP A 56 7.57 -11.58 11.15
N GLU A 57 8.50 -11.13 10.30
CA GLU A 57 9.94 -11.21 10.57
C GLU A 57 10.34 -10.36 11.78
N TYR A 58 9.77 -9.17 11.90
CA TYR A 58 10.00 -8.29 13.04
C TYR A 58 9.50 -8.91 14.34
N GLU A 59 8.30 -9.48 14.36
CA GLU A 59 7.72 -10.10 15.55
C GLU A 59 8.46 -11.37 15.97
N LYS A 60 8.91 -12.18 15.01
CA LYS A 60 9.77 -13.34 15.27
C LYS A 60 11.07 -12.96 15.96
N LYS A 61 11.65 -11.81 15.61
CA LYS A 61 12.94 -11.35 16.14
C LYS A 61 12.82 -10.55 17.45
N ASN A 62 11.79 -9.73 17.59
CA ASN A 62 11.69 -8.71 18.64
C ASN A 62 10.52 -8.91 19.61
N GLY A 63 9.69 -9.94 19.38
CA GLY A 63 8.42 -10.13 20.07
C GLY A 63 7.28 -9.31 19.45
N LYS A 64 6.05 -9.58 19.91
CA LYS A 64 4.83 -8.98 19.35
C LYS A 64 4.87 -7.45 19.39
N ILE A 65 4.46 -6.82 18.28
CA ILE A 65 4.38 -5.36 18.20
C ILE A 65 3.24 -4.89 19.10
N LYS A 66 3.57 -4.13 20.15
CA LYS A 66 2.56 -3.42 20.95
C LYS A 66 2.16 -2.16 20.19
N THR A 67 0.95 -2.14 19.66
CA THR A 67 0.38 -0.92 19.10
C THR A 67 0.32 0.14 20.20
N ARG A 68 0.88 1.32 19.94
CA ARG A 68 0.69 2.47 20.83
C ARG A 68 -0.76 2.90 20.70
N THR A 69 -1.55 2.68 21.75
CA THR A 69 -2.87 3.30 21.89
C THR A 69 -2.66 4.81 21.96
N LYS A 70 -3.26 5.55 21.01
CA LYS A 70 -3.42 7.00 21.12
C LYS A 70 -4.69 7.30 21.90
#